data_AF-A0A9R1D7U7-F1
#
_entry.id   AF-A0A9R1D7U7-F1
#
_cell.length_a   1.000
_cell.length_b   1.000
_cell.length_c   1.000
_cell.angle_alpha   90.00
_cell.angle_beta   90.00
_cell.angle_gamma   90.00
#
_symmetry.space_group_name_H-M   'P 1'
#
loop_
_entity.id
_entity.type
_entity.pdbx_description
1 polymer ?
#
loop_
_entity_poly.entity_id
_entity_poly.type
_entity_poly.pdbx_seq_one_letter_code
_entity_poly.pdbx_strand_id
1 'polypeptide(L)'
;MATSEPPRFEFDTASLGSLHWVGVLAALVSAGIHLLLGIRMSISFSPSAMSISFVFAGLGFLGAIALVLLDFRRRAVYAAGIPFTLVQIVVWYYVNFAAGPKSFPAEVGTLGAVDKVAQVVLVVVLLALLR
;
A
#
# COMPACT_ATOMS: atom_id res chain seq x y z
N MET A 1 -9.71 -43.98 8.47
CA MET A 1 -10.34 -42.65 8.36
C MET A 1 -9.26 -41.63 8.69
N ALA A 2 -8.66 -41.00 7.67
CA ALA A 2 -7.61 -40.00 7.88
C ALA A 2 -8.28 -38.67 8.22
N THR A 3 -8.02 -38.15 9.42
CA THR A 3 -8.44 -36.80 9.83
C THR A 3 -7.54 -35.81 9.11
N SER A 4 -8.08 -35.11 8.11
CA SER A 4 -7.42 -33.95 7.52
C SER A 4 -7.33 -32.86 8.58
N GLU A 5 -6.12 -32.50 9.02
CA GLU A 5 -5.91 -31.31 9.85
C GLU A 5 -6.49 -30.09 9.12
N PRO A 6 -7.19 -29.18 9.84
CA PRO A 6 -7.62 -27.93 9.24
C PRO A 6 -6.41 -27.12 8.77
N PRO A 7 -6.48 -26.42 7.63
CA PRO A 7 -5.39 -25.60 7.15
C PRO A 7 -5.02 -24.57 8.21
N ARG A 8 -3.78 -24.66 8.72
CA ARG A 8 -3.25 -23.72 9.70
C ARG A 8 -2.78 -22.46 8.97
N PHE A 9 -3.37 -21.32 9.33
CA PHE A 9 -2.87 -20.00 8.96
C PHE A 9 -1.69 -19.66 9.87
N GLU A 10 -0.52 -20.23 9.57
CA GLU A 10 0.73 -19.89 10.23
C GLU A 10 1.48 -18.81 9.43
N PHE A 11 2.15 -17.90 10.14
CA PHE A 11 2.99 -16.89 9.51
C PHE A 11 4.28 -17.54 9.01
N ASP A 12 4.40 -17.72 7.70
CA ASP A 12 5.64 -18.21 7.09
C ASP A 12 6.60 -17.05 6.81
N THR A 13 7.26 -16.60 7.88
CA THR A 13 8.30 -15.58 7.80
C THR A 13 9.66 -16.14 7.41
N ALA A 14 9.86 -17.46 7.54
CA ALA A 14 11.14 -18.12 7.24
C ALA A 14 11.44 -18.12 5.73
N SER A 15 10.41 -18.17 4.89
CA SER A 15 10.55 -18.06 3.44
C SER A 15 10.74 -16.62 2.92
N LEU A 16 10.67 -15.61 3.78
CA LEU A 16 10.79 -14.20 3.39
C LEU A 16 12.25 -13.74 3.33
N GLY A 17 12.76 -13.54 2.11
CA GLY A 17 14.02 -12.85 1.88
C GLY A 17 13.98 -11.35 2.23
N SER A 18 15.15 -10.71 2.29
CA SER A 18 15.30 -9.28 2.63
C SER A 18 14.41 -8.35 1.79
N LEU A 19 14.25 -8.66 0.50
CA LEU A 19 13.44 -7.87 -0.43
C LEU A 19 11.95 -7.86 -0.04
N HIS A 20 11.43 -8.94 0.54
CA HIS A 20 10.07 -8.98 1.06
C HIS A 20 9.89 -8.00 2.22
N TRP A 21 10.86 -7.95 3.14
CA TRP A 21 10.81 -7.05 4.29
C TRP A 21 10.90 -5.58 3.87
N VAL A 22 11.69 -5.26 2.85
CA VAL A 22 11.70 -3.91 2.24
C VAL A 22 10.31 -3.57 1.69
N GLY A 23 9.68 -4.51 0.98
CA GLY A 23 8.31 -4.33 0.46
C GLY A 23 7.27 -4.15 1.58
N VAL A 24 7.35 -4.98 2.63
CA VAL A 24 6.47 -4.87 3.81
C VAL A 24 6.63 -3.52 4.48
N LEU A 25 7.87 -3.05 4.70
CA LEU A 25 8.12 -1.75 5.31
C LEU A 25 7.58 -0.60 4.45
N ALA A 26 7.83 -0.62 3.14
CA ALA A 26 7.33 0.39 2.21
C ALA A 26 5.79 0.44 2.16
N ALA A 27 5.15 -0.75 2.17
CA ALA A 27 3.70 -0.86 2.25
C ALA A 27 3.15 -0.38 3.60
N LEU A 28 3.84 -0.65 4.73
CA LEU A 28 3.44 -0.16 6.05
C LEU A 28 3.52 1.36 6.16
N VAL A 29 4.57 1.98 5.63
CA VAL A 29 4.69 3.45 5.57
C VAL A 29 3.51 4.04 4.78
N SER A 30 3.23 3.49 3.60
CA SER A 30 2.12 3.94 2.75
C SER A 30 0.77 3.75 3.46
N ALA A 31 0.56 2.59 4.10
CA ALA A 31 -0.64 2.29 4.87
C ALA A 31 -0.87 3.29 6.00
N GLY A 32 0.18 3.56 6.80
CA GLY A 32 0.11 4.50 7.91
C GLY A 32 -0.24 5.92 7.46
N ILE A 33 0.36 6.40 6.37
CA ILE A 33 0.06 7.73 5.83
C ILE A 33 -1.38 7.79 5.29
N HIS A 34 -1.84 6.77 4.56
CA HIS A 34 -3.19 6.74 4.02
C HIS A 34 -4.25 6.69 5.12
N LEU A 35 -4.07 5.86 6.15
CA LEU A 35 -4.98 5.81 7.30
C LEU A 35 -4.97 7.13 8.07
N LEU A 36 -3.78 7.72 8.31
CA LEU A 36 -3.67 9.02 8.97
C LEU A 36 -4.44 10.10 8.20
N LEU A 37 -4.23 10.22 6.89
CA LEU A 37 -4.92 11.20 6.05
C LEU A 37 -6.42 10.95 5.99
N GLY A 38 -6.85 9.70 5.79
CA GLY A 38 -8.26 9.33 5.75
C GLY A 38 -9.00 9.64 7.05
N ILE A 39 -8.40 9.33 8.20
CA ILE A 39 -8.96 9.63 9.52
C ILE A 39 -9.00 11.15 9.77
N ARG A 40 -7.88 11.86 9.54
CA ARG A 40 -7.80 13.32 9.73
C ARG A 40 -8.85 14.03 8.87
N MET A 41 -8.95 13.67 7.59
CA MET A 41 -9.94 14.26 6.69
C MET A 41 -11.37 13.97 7.13
N SER A 42 -11.66 12.74 7.57
CA SER A 42 -13.01 12.36 8.02
C SER A 42 -13.45 13.12 9.29
N ILE A 43 -12.51 13.37 10.22
CA ILE A 43 -12.80 14.13 11.44
C ILE A 43 -12.92 15.63 11.14
N SER A 44 -12.05 16.19 10.30
CA SER A 44 -12.00 17.64 10.04
C SER A 44 -13.00 18.16 9.00
N PHE A 45 -13.43 17.32 8.05
CA PHE A 45 -14.24 17.75 6.90
C PHE A 45 -15.50 16.89 6.66
N SER A 46 -15.89 16.06 7.64
CA SER A 46 -16.89 15.00 7.48
C SER A 46 -16.42 13.88 6.52
N PRO A 47 -16.90 12.63 6.67
CA PRO A 47 -16.59 11.57 5.72
C PRO A 47 -16.96 11.97 4.28
N SER A 48 -15.99 11.88 3.38
CA SER A 48 -16.14 12.16 1.95
C SER A 48 -15.64 10.97 1.14
N ALA A 49 -15.99 10.90 -0.15
CA ALA A 49 -15.48 9.86 -1.04
C ALA A 49 -13.93 9.80 -1.02
N MET A 50 -13.27 10.96 -0.89
CA MET A 50 -11.82 11.06 -0.80
C MET A 50 -11.30 10.55 0.54
N SER A 51 -11.89 10.94 1.68
CA SER A 51 -11.41 10.45 2.97
C SER A 51 -11.62 8.94 3.13
N ILE A 52 -12.74 8.42 2.61
CA ILE A 52 -13.05 6.99 2.56
C ILE A 52 -12.04 6.26 1.67
N SER A 53 -11.71 6.79 0.49
CA SER A 53 -10.75 6.13 -0.41
C SER A 53 -9.35 6.03 0.21
N PHE A 54 -8.91 7.03 0.99
CA PHE A 54 -7.67 6.96 1.76
C PHE A 54 -7.71 5.82 2.80
N VAL A 55 -8.82 5.64 3.52
CA VAL A 55 -8.96 4.53 4.47
C VAL A 55 -8.88 3.17 3.75
N PHE A 56 -9.62 3.00 2.66
CA PHE A 56 -9.58 1.77 1.87
C PHE A 56 -8.20 1.49 1.26
N ALA A 57 -7.49 2.53 0.81
CA ALA A 57 -6.13 2.40 0.33
C ALA A 57 -5.19 1.88 1.43
N GLY A 58 -5.28 2.45 2.63
CA GLY A 58 -4.53 2.00 3.80
C GLY A 58 -4.82 0.55 4.16
N LEU A 59 -6.10 0.16 4.19
CA LEU A 59 -6.52 -1.22 4.41
C LEU A 59 -6.05 -2.17 3.30
N GLY A 60 -6.02 -1.71 2.04
CA GLY A 60 -5.49 -2.48 0.91
C GLY A 60 -4.02 -2.85 1.08
N PHE A 61 -3.18 -1.90 1.52
CA PHE A 61 -1.78 -2.18 1.84
C PHE A 61 -1.64 -3.15 3.02
N LEU A 62 -2.39 -2.95 4.11
CA LEU A 62 -2.36 -3.86 5.26
C LEU A 62 -2.84 -5.28 4.90
N GLY A 63 -3.88 -5.39 4.09
CA GLY A 63 -4.38 -6.65 3.57
C GLY A 63 -3.32 -7.37 2.72
N ALA A 64 -2.66 -6.64 1.81
CA ALA A 64 -1.58 -7.19 1.00
C ALA A 64 -0.40 -7.68 1.87
N ILE A 65 -0.01 -6.94 2.90
CA ILE A 65 1.01 -7.37 3.86
C ILE A 65 0.59 -8.68 4.52
N ALA A 66 -0.63 -8.76 5.05
CA ALA A 66 -1.12 -9.98 5.69
C ALA A 66 -1.09 -11.18 4.74
N LEU A 67 -1.55 -11.02 3.49
CA LEU A 67 -1.50 -12.09 2.49
C LEU A 67 -0.08 -12.55 2.18
N VAL A 68 0.89 -11.63 2.11
CA VAL A 68 2.31 -11.99 1.90
C VAL A 68 2.88 -12.75 3.09
N LEU A 69 2.60 -12.31 4.32
CA LEU A 69 3.09 -12.95 5.53
C LEU A 69 2.48 -14.36 5.74
N LEU A 70 1.26 -14.58 5.24
CA LEU A 70 0.57 -15.88 5.27
C LEU A 70 0.91 -16.78 4.06
N ASP A 71 1.86 -16.38 3.22
CA ASP A 71 2.21 -17.06 1.96
C ASP A 71 1.02 -17.26 0.99
N PHE A 72 0.00 -16.41 1.10
CA PHE A 72 -1.22 -16.55 0.31
C PHE A 72 -1.05 -15.95 -1.08
N ARG A 73 -0.81 -16.81 -2.09
CA ARG A 73 -0.69 -16.45 -3.51
C ARG A 73 0.23 -15.24 -3.74
N ARG A 74 1.38 -15.21 -3.07
CA ARG A 74 2.35 -14.09 -3.07
C ARG A 74 2.56 -13.44 -4.44
N ARG A 75 2.79 -14.26 -5.48
CA ARG A 75 3.00 -13.77 -6.86
C ARG A 75 1.79 -12.98 -7.39
N ALA A 76 0.56 -13.42 -7.10
CA ALA A 76 -0.65 -12.69 -7.48
C ALA A 76 -0.80 -11.39 -6.66
N VAL A 77 -0.45 -11.41 -5.37
CA VAL A 77 -0.44 -10.21 -4.53
C VAL A 77 0.53 -9.16 -5.07
N TYR A 78 1.73 -9.58 -5.51
CA TYR A 78 2.71 -8.66 -6.12
C TYR A 78 2.18 -8.07 -7.43
N ALA A 79 1.65 -8.93 -8.30
CA ALA A 79 1.09 -8.51 -9.58
C ALA A 79 -0.08 -7.53 -9.42
N ALA A 80 -0.94 -7.71 -8.41
CA ALA A 80 -2.03 -6.79 -8.10
C ALA A 80 -1.55 -5.52 -7.37
N GLY A 81 -0.54 -5.64 -6.51
CA GLY A 81 0.03 -4.53 -5.75
C GLY A 81 0.66 -3.44 -6.64
N ILE A 82 1.21 -3.82 -7.79
CA ILE A 82 1.79 -2.86 -8.76
C ILE A 82 0.73 -1.89 -9.31
N PRO A 83 -0.32 -2.32 -10.04
CA PRO A 83 -1.34 -1.41 -10.55
C PRO A 83 -2.09 -0.70 -9.41
N PHE A 84 -2.34 -1.36 -8.28
CA PHE A 84 -2.94 -0.72 -7.10
C PHE A 84 -2.12 0.48 -6.61
N THR A 85 -0.80 0.33 -6.53
CA THR A 85 0.10 1.41 -6.07
C THR A 85 0.25 2.50 -7.14
N LEU A 86 0.39 2.12 -8.42
CA LEU A 86 0.51 3.07 -9.52
C LEU A 86 -0.73 3.96 -9.67
N VAL A 87 -1.93 3.39 -9.55
CA VAL A 87 -3.19 4.17 -9.59
C VAL A 87 -3.19 5.25 -8.52
N GLN A 88 -2.72 4.96 -7.32
CA GLN A 88 -2.64 5.95 -6.24
C GLN A 88 -1.65 7.07 -6.54
N ILE A 89 -0.49 6.75 -7.12
CA ILE A 89 0.49 7.76 -7.56
C ILE A 89 -0.14 8.68 -8.62
N VAL A 90 -0.78 8.11 -9.63
CA VAL A 90 -1.40 8.85 -10.74
C VAL A 90 -2.55 9.72 -10.24
N VAL A 91 -3.47 9.14 -9.46
CA VAL A 91 -4.63 9.87 -8.90
C VAL A 91 -4.15 11.00 -7.97
N TRP A 92 -3.16 10.73 -7.12
CA TRP A 92 -2.58 11.76 -6.26
C TRP A 92 -2.01 12.93 -7.08
N TYR A 93 -1.22 12.63 -8.12
CA TYR A 93 -0.61 13.65 -8.96
C TYR A 93 -1.69 14.47 -9.70
N TYR A 94 -2.66 13.77 -10.29
CA TYR A 94 -3.74 14.39 -11.04
C TYR A 94 -4.57 15.33 -10.17
N VAL A 95 -5.06 14.84 -9.02
CA VAL A 95 -5.94 15.60 -8.13
C VAL A 95 -5.24 16.78 -7.47
N ASN A 96 -3.95 16.67 -7.15
CA ASN A 96 -3.24 17.74 -6.45
C ASN A 96 -2.65 18.79 -7.40
N PHE A 97 -2.10 18.37 -8.54
CA PHE A 97 -1.27 19.24 -9.39
C PHE A 97 -1.82 19.43 -10.81
N ALA A 98 -2.22 18.34 -11.49
CA ALA A 98 -2.63 18.47 -12.89
C ALA A 98 -4.02 19.13 -13.04
N ALA A 99 -4.96 18.76 -12.17
CA ALA A 99 -6.31 19.31 -12.08
C ALA A 99 -6.54 20.05 -10.75
N GLY A 100 -5.57 20.01 -9.84
CA GLY A 100 -5.62 20.66 -8.55
C GLY A 100 -4.88 21.99 -8.51
N PRO A 101 -4.96 22.71 -7.39
CA PRO A 101 -4.40 24.05 -7.27
C PRO A 101 -2.90 24.09 -6.93
N LYS A 102 -2.25 22.94 -6.66
CA LYS A 102 -0.86 22.92 -6.18
C LYS A 102 0.14 22.94 -7.33
N SER A 103 1.28 23.56 -7.09
CA SER A 103 2.43 23.62 -7.99
C SER A 103 3.40 22.47 -7.73
N PHE A 104 3.65 21.65 -8.75
CA PHE A 104 4.65 20.57 -8.68
C PHE A 104 6.03 21.08 -9.11
N PRO A 105 7.14 20.70 -8.44
CA PRO A 105 7.22 19.89 -7.22
C PRO A 105 7.19 20.69 -5.90
N ALA A 106 7.07 22.03 -5.97
CA ALA A 106 7.25 22.91 -4.81
C ALA A 106 6.28 22.63 -3.63
N GLU A 107 5.05 22.19 -3.93
CA GLU A 107 3.98 22.04 -2.93
C GLU A 107 3.61 20.57 -2.63
N VAL A 108 4.53 19.64 -2.87
CA VAL A 108 4.34 18.21 -2.55
C VAL A 108 4.11 17.97 -1.06
N GLY A 109 4.81 18.72 -0.21
CA GLY A 109 4.78 18.56 1.25
C GLY A 109 5.44 17.27 1.73
N THR A 110 5.80 17.22 3.01
CA THR A 110 6.60 16.12 3.58
C THR A 110 5.89 14.77 3.51
N LEU A 111 4.62 14.70 3.96
CA LEU A 111 3.87 13.44 3.94
C LEU A 111 3.66 12.91 2.53
N GLY A 112 3.37 13.80 1.56
CA GLY A 112 3.24 13.43 0.16
C GLY A 112 4.55 12.87 -0.41
N ALA A 113 5.68 13.51 -0.11
CA ALA A 113 6.99 13.03 -0.55
C ALA A 113 7.33 11.65 0.04
N VAL A 114 7.18 11.48 1.36
CA VAL A 114 7.49 10.21 2.05
C VAL A 114 6.65 9.07 1.51
N ASP A 115 5.34 9.27 1.37
CA ASP A 115 4.44 8.26 0.81
C ASP A 115 4.82 7.89 -0.62
N LYS A 116 5.11 8.87 -1.48
CA LYS A 116 5.43 8.59 -2.88
C LYS A 116 6.77 7.90 -3.05
N VAL A 117 7.77 8.22 -2.23
CA VAL A 117 9.03 7.47 -2.18
C VAL A 117 8.78 6.03 -1.76
N ALA A 118 7.99 5.80 -0.70
CA ALA A 118 7.63 4.46 -0.26
C ALA A 118 6.90 3.67 -1.35
N GLN A 119 5.95 4.30 -2.05
CA GLN A 119 5.21 3.69 -3.15
C GLN A 119 6.11 3.34 -4.35
N VAL A 120 7.05 4.21 -4.72
CA VAL A 120 8.02 3.94 -5.79
C VAL A 120 8.93 2.76 -5.41
N VAL A 121 9.47 2.76 -4.18
CA VAL A 121 10.26 1.63 -3.67
C VAL A 121 9.45 0.35 -3.70
N LEU A 122 8.19 0.38 -3.24
CA LEU A 122 7.31 -0.77 -3.27
C LEU A 122 7.12 -1.31 -4.69
N VAL A 123 6.83 -0.46 -5.67
CA VAL A 123 6.68 -0.89 -7.08
C VAL A 123 7.94 -1.57 -7.60
N VAL A 124 9.13 -1.00 -7.33
CA VAL A 124 10.41 -1.61 -7.73
C VAL A 124 10.62 -2.97 -7.09
N VAL A 125 10.33 -3.09 -5.79
CA VAL A 125 10.41 -4.34 -5.03
C VAL A 125 9.47 -5.39 -5.61
N LEU A 126 8.21 -5.04 -5.87
CA LEU A 126 7.22 -5.97 -6.42
C LEU A 126 7.61 -6.44 -7.81
N LEU A 127 8.14 -5.55 -8.66
CA LEU A 127 8.66 -5.91 -9.98
C LEU A 127 9.84 -6.87 -9.88
N ALA A 128 10.73 -6.67 -8.91
CA ALA A 128 11.86 -7.57 -8.68
C ALA A 128 11.43 -8.95 -8.16
N LEU A 129 10.44 -9.01 -7.26
CA LEU A 129 9.87 -10.26 -6.74
C LEU A 129 9.06 -11.05 -7.79
N LEU A 130 8.62 -10.40 -8.88
CA LEU A 130 7.90 -11.05 -9.98
C LEU A 130 8.81 -11.64 -11.07
N ARG A 131 10.11 -11.34 -11.03
CA ARG A 131 11.08 -11.91 -11.98
C ARG A 131 11.44 -13.32 -11.53
#